data_AF-A0A0M9E9P3-F1
#
_entry.id   AF-A0A0M9E9P3-F1
#
_cell.length_a   1.000
_cell.length_b   1.000
_cell.length_c   1.000
_cell.angle_alpha   90.00
_cell.angle_beta   90.00
_cell.angle_gamma   90.00
#
_symmetry.space_group_name_H-M   'P 1'
#
loop_
_entity.id
_entity.type
_entity.pdbx_description
1 polymer ?
#
loop_
_entity_poly.entity_id
_entity_poly.type
_entity_poly.pdbx_seq_one_letter_code
_entity_poly.pdbx_strand_id
1 'polypeptide(L)' 'MAKLDRLKEEIGWLKVIFSILIAIDITLVGWMVQNYTKSTLFLLISCALGVFIITAGIIWLNRVAYKKIYELEDL' A
#
# COMPACT_ATOMS: atom_id res chain seq x y z
N MET A 1 -28.36 8.25 5.11
CA MET A 1 -28.06 7.89 3.70
C MET A 1 -26.76 8.58 3.23
N ALA A 2 -26.71 9.92 3.10
CA ALA A 2 -25.51 10.61 2.57
C ALA A 2 -24.16 10.31 3.27
N LYS A 3 -24.12 10.15 4.60
CA LYS A 3 -22.87 9.83 5.33
C LYS A 3 -22.39 8.40 5.08
N LEU A 4 -23.31 7.44 5.06
CA LEU A 4 -23.01 6.03 4.83
C LEU A 4 -22.48 5.81 3.40
N ASP A 5 -23.14 6.43 2.43
CA ASP A 5 -22.78 6.31 1.02
C ASP A 5 -21.38 6.91 0.75
N ARG A 6 -21.09 8.07 1.35
CA ARG A 6 -19.76 8.68 1.31
C ARG A 6 -18.68 7.80 1.95
N LEU A 7 -18.96 7.20 3.11
CA LEU A 7 -17.98 6.38 3.81
C LEU A 7 -17.68 5.08 3.05
N LYS A 8 -18.69 4.48 2.40
CA LYS A 8 -18.50 3.35 1.48
C LYS A 8 -17.65 3.71 0.27
N GLU A 9 -17.85 4.89 -0.32
CA GLU A 9 -17.04 5.37 -1.44
C GLU A 9 -15.58 5.60 -1.01
N GLU A 10 -15.35 6.21 0.15
CA GLU A 10 -14.01 6.41 0.70
C GLU A 10 -13.27 5.08 0.94
N ILE A 11 -13.94 4.06 1.48
CA ILE A 11 -13.37 2.71 1.62
C ILE A 11 -13.08 2.08 0.25
N GLY A 12 -13.98 2.26 -0.71
CA GLY A 12 -13.79 1.80 -2.09
C GLY A 12 -12.49 2.36 -2.68
N TRP A 13 -12.26 3.66 -2.53
CA TRP A 13 -11.02 4.32 -2.94
C TRP A 13 -9.79 3.79 -2.21
N LEU A 14 -9.88 3.60 -0.89
CA LEU A 14 -8.78 3.04 -0.09
C LEU A 14 -8.38 1.63 -0.58
N LYS A 15 -9.35 0.78 -0.94
CA LYS A 15 -9.10 -0.56 -1.48
C LYS A 15 -8.33 -0.53 -2.80
N VAL A 16 -8.67 0.43 -3.69
CA VAL A 16 -7.97 0.62 -4.97
C VAL A 16 -6.51 1.01 -4.72
N ILE A 17 -6.28 2.02 -3.86
CA ILE A 17 -4.92 2.49 -3.54
C ILE A 17 -4.10 1.36 -2.89
N PHE A 18 -4.68 0.62 -1.96
CA PHE A 18 -4.04 -0.53 -1.32
C PHE A 18 -3.60 -1.58 -2.34
N SER A 19 -4.48 -1.92 -3.30
CA SER A 19 -4.17 -2.88 -4.36
C SER A 19 -3.02 -2.42 -5.25
N ILE A 20 -2.99 -1.13 -5.61
CA ILE A 20 -1.91 -0.54 -6.40
C ILE A 20 -0.58 -0.59 -5.63
N LEU A 21 -0.58 -0.23 -4.34
CA LEU A 21 0.64 -0.27 -3.54
C LEU A 21 1.20 -1.69 -3.41
N ILE A 22 0.36 -2.69 -3.20
CA ILE A 22 0.79 -4.10 -3.21
C ILE A 22 1.43 -4.47 -4.55
N ALA A 23 0.82 -4.08 -5.67
CA ALA A 23 1.37 -4.38 -6.99
C ALA A 23 2.75 -3.73 -7.20
N ILE A 24 2.93 -2.49 -6.76
CA ILE A 24 4.23 -1.79 -6.82
C ILE A 24 5.26 -2.50 -5.92
N ASP A 25 4.86 -2.89 -4.71
CA ASP A 25 5.75 -3.56 -3.75
C ASP A 25 6.25 -4.91 -4.30
N ILE A 26 5.35 -5.74 -4.80
CA ILE A 26 5.68 -7.02 -5.47
C ILE A 26 6.60 -6.78 -6.67
N THR A 27 6.35 -5.72 -7.45
CA THR A 27 7.16 -5.39 -8.63
C THR A 27 8.59 -4.99 -8.23
N LEU A 28 8.75 -4.19 -7.18
CA LEU A 28 10.07 -3.79 -6.67
C LEU A 28 10.84 -4.99 -6.12
N VAL A 29 10.19 -5.82 -5.30
CA VAL A 29 10.79 -7.04 -4.77
C VAL A 29 11.19 -7.99 -5.90
N GLY A 30 10.32 -8.17 -6.89
CA GLY A 30 10.59 -8.99 -8.07
C GLY A 30 11.75 -8.46 -8.92
N TRP A 31 11.86 -7.14 -9.07
CA TRP A 31 13.00 -6.53 -9.74
C TRP A 31 14.30 -6.74 -8.97
N MET A 32 14.28 -6.59 -7.64
CA MET A 32 15.45 -6.80 -6.78
C MET A 32 15.97 -8.24 -6.87
N VAL A 33 15.09 -9.25 -6.80
CA VAL A 33 15.46 -10.67 -6.92
C VAL A 33 16.04 -11.02 -8.30
N GLN A 34 15.60 -10.36 -9.37
CA GLN A 34 16.16 -10.60 -10.71
C GLN A 34 17.51 -9.92 -10.94
N ASN A 35 17.80 -8.86 -10.19
CA ASN A 35 18.91 -7.96 -10.49
C ASN A 35 19.97 -7.87 -9.37
N TYR A 36 19.85 -8.65 -8.29
CA TYR A 36 20.78 -8.60 -7.14
C TYR A 36 22.25 -8.88 -7.48
N THR A 37 22.52 -9.71 -8.50
CA THR A 37 23.90 -10.02 -8.93
C THR A 37 24.47 -9.03 -9.95
N LYS A 38 23.62 -8.28 -10.65
CA LYS A 38 24.01 -7.40 -11.76
C LYS A 38 23.99 -5.92 -11.38
N SER A 39 23.29 -5.56 -10.30
CA SER A 39 23.08 -4.17 -9.90
C SER A 39 24.17 -3.68 -8.96
N THR A 40 24.34 -2.36 -8.95
CA THR A 40 25.20 -1.70 -7.97
C THR A 40 24.55 -1.73 -6.59
N LEU A 41 25.39 -1.80 -5.55
CA LEU A 41 24.95 -1.82 -4.15
C LEU A 41 24.00 -0.65 -3.82
N PHE A 42 24.30 0.53 -4.39
CA PHE A 42 23.48 1.73 -4.23
C PHE A 42 22.04 1.53 -4.75
N LEU A 43 21.87 0.87 -5.89
CA LEU A 43 20.56 0.61 -6.50
C LEU A 43 19.77 -0.44 -5.69
N LEU A 44 20.46 -1.41 -5.11
CA LEU A 44 19.82 -2.38 -4.21
C LEU A 44 19.35 -1.73 -2.90
N ILE A 45 20.17 -0.84 -2.32
CA ILE A 45 19.79 -0.09 -1.11
C ILE A 45 18.61 0.84 -1.39
N SER A 46 18.60 1.55 -2.53
CA SER A 46 17.48 2.42 -2.89
C SER A 46 16.20 1.62 -3.16
N CYS A 47 16.31 0.45 -3.79
CA CYS A 47 15.18 -0.47 -3.99
C CYS A 47 14.64 -0.98 -2.66
N ALA A 48 15.51 -1.41 -1.74
CA ALA A 48 15.13 -1.87 -0.41
C ALA A 48 14.46 -0.75 0.42
N LEU A 49 14.97 0.48 0.35
CA LEU A 49 14.33 1.65 0.96
C LEU A 49 12.96 1.94 0.34
N GLY A 50 12.83 1.80 -0.99
CA GLY A 50 11.55 1.93 -1.68
C GLY A 50 10.51 0.93 -1.19
N VAL A 51 10.86 -0.35 -1.11
CA VAL A 51 10.02 -1.41 -0.55
C VAL A 51 9.63 -1.08 0.89
N PHE A 52 10.58 -0.64 1.72
CA PHE A 52 10.29 -0.29 3.11
C PHE A 52 9.27 0.87 3.22
N ILE A 53 9.43 1.92 2.41
CA ILE A 53 8.52 3.07 2.37
C ILE A 53 7.13 2.64 1.91
N ILE A 54 7.04 1.84 0.84
CA ILE A 54 5.77 1.37 0.31
C ILE A 54 5.06 0.46 1.31
N THR A 55 5.79 -0.47 1.92
CA THR A 55 5.28 -1.34 2.99
C THR A 55 4.74 -0.51 4.15
N ALA A 56 5.46 0.54 4.59
CA ALA A 56 4.96 1.44 5.63
C ALA A 56 3.68 2.18 5.20
N GLY A 57 3.62 2.62 3.94
CA GLY A 57 2.42 3.22 3.34
C GLY A 57 1.22 2.26 3.31
N ILE A 58 1.44 0.98 2.96
CA ILE A 58 0.44 -0.08 2.99
C ILE A 58 -0.10 -0.27 4.41
N ILE A 59 0.79 -0.37 5.41
CA ILE A 59 0.40 -0.53 6.82
C ILE A 59 -0.43 0.67 7.29
N TRP A 60 -0.01 1.90 6.94
CA TRP A 60 -0.74 3.10 7.30
C TRP A 60 -2.13 3.15 6.65
N LEU A 61 -2.22 2.90 5.34
CA LEU A 61 -3.50 2.84 4.64
C LEU A 61 -4.42 1.77 5.20
N ASN A 62 -3.87 0.61 5.57
CA ASN A 62 -4.64 -0.45 6.18
C ASN A 62 -5.25 0.01 7.51
N ARG A 63 -4.48 0.69 8.36
CA ARG A 63 -4.99 1.28 9.60
C ARG A 63 -6.11 2.30 9.35
N VAL A 64 -5.95 3.17 8.34
CA VAL A 64 -6.98 4.16 7.96
C VAL A 64 -8.25 3.46 7.46
N ALA A 65 -8.10 2.43 6.63
CA ALA A 65 -9.22 1.64 6.12
C ALA A 65 -9.99 0.96 7.26
N TYR A 66 -9.29 0.29 8.18
CA TYR A 66 -9.93 -0.33 9.35
C TYR A 66 -10.65 0.68 10.24
N LYS A 67 -10.06 1.87 10.46
CA LYS A 67 -10.73 2.93 11.20
C LYS A 67 -12.03 3.36 10.54
N LYS A 68 -12.04 3.54 9.21
CA LYS A 68 -13.25 3.90 8.46
C LYS A 68 -14.29 2.78 8.43
N ILE A 69 -13.86 1.52 8.40
CA ILE A 69 -14.77 0.37 8.50
C ILE A 69 -15.44 0.35 9.87
N TYR A 70 -14.69 0.60 10.94
CA TYR A 70 -15.23 0.66 12.30
C TYR A 70 -16.24 1.81 12.47
N GLU A 71 -15.94 2.99 11.92
CA GLU A 71 -16.89 4.11 11.87
C GLU A 71 -18.18 3.77 11.10
N LEU A 72 -18.12 2.81 10.18
CA LEU A 72 -19.27 2.31 9.40
C LEU A 72 -20.10 1.28 10.19
N GLU A 73 -19.48 0.54 11.10
CA GLU A 73 -20.13 -0.45 11.98
C GLU A 73 -20.88 0.23 13.13
N ASP A 74 -20.39 1.39 13.59
CA ASP A 74 -21.01 2.22 14.64
C ASP A 74 -22.20 3.09 14.14
N LEU A 75 -22.47 3.14 12.83
CA LEU A 75 -23.50 3.98 12.17
C LEU A 75 -24.74 3.20 11.72
#